data_AF-A0A1J1LV63-F1
#
_entry.id   AF-A0A1J1LV63-F1
#
_cell.length_a   1.000
_cell.length_b   1.000
_cell.length_c   1.000
_cell.angle_alpha   90.00
_cell.angle_beta   90.00
_cell.angle_gamma   90.00
#
_symmetry.space_group_name_H-M   'P 1'
#
loop_
_entity.id
_entity.type
_entity.pdbx_description
1 polymer ?
#
loop_
_entity_poly.entity_id
_entity_poly.type
_entity_poly.pdbx_seq_one_letter_code
_entity_poly.pdbx_strand_id
1 'polypeptide(L)'
;MNPESAESLKSKLKSGSSQSKVFDLLSDQKWHCRNCEGKKVASNQYAGGGGIQGLERGNRSGRPGLVIETKREICQVCQKITIWDRWTGETREANASANLPPKLVKRILEIYNYIDVIENRQRLPHELVIDHRFPMERWGKSEPNHDVNMSETEIRNKFQLLKKDSSGNHNLLKSRSCEKCIETGNRGTPLGLEFWYFGNEKWPDNIPQSGSEAEEGCVGCGWYNFEAWRTALNATLKQVESQNFLE
;
A
#
# COMPACT_ATOMS: atom_id res chain seq x y z
N MET A 1 21.30 -14.14 -7.33
CA MET A 1 21.92 -13.41 -6.21
C MET A 1 22.18 -14.42 -5.10
N ASN A 2 23.37 -14.43 -4.49
CA ASN A 2 23.59 -15.27 -3.31
C ASN A 2 22.65 -14.79 -2.20
N PRO A 3 21.89 -15.68 -1.54
CA PRO A 3 21.06 -15.27 -0.42
C PRO A 3 21.94 -14.63 0.67
N GLU A 4 21.63 -13.40 1.07
CA GLU A 4 22.28 -12.78 2.23
C GLU A 4 22.04 -13.70 3.44
N SER A 5 23.09 -14.05 4.18
CA SER A 5 22.94 -14.88 5.37
C SER A 5 22.05 -14.17 6.40
N ALA A 6 21.32 -14.94 7.21
CA ALA A 6 20.45 -14.40 8.26
C ALA A 6 21.21 -13.47 9.23
N GLU A 7 22.49 -13.77 9.49
CA GLU A 7 23.38 -12.93 10.32
C GLU A 7 23.67 -11.58 9.66
N SER A 8 23.92 -11.55 8.34
CA SER A 8 24.11 -10.31 7.59
C SER A 8 22.86 -9.44 7.64
N LEU A 9 21.68 -10.03 7.43
CA LEU A 9 20.40 -9.32 7.53
C LEU A 9 20.13 -8.78 8.94
N LYS A 10 20.44 -9.57 9.98
CA LYS A 10 20.31 -9.16 11.38
C LYS A 10 21.19 -7.96 11.72
N SER A 11 22.42 -7.92 11.19
CA SER A 11 23.35 -6.80 11.42
C SER A 11 22.82 -5.46 10.91
N LYS A 12 21.93 -5.47 9.91
CA LYS A 12 21.26 -4.28 9.34
C LYS A 12 20.05 -3.82 10.15
N LEU A 13 19.67 -4.54 11.21
CA LEU A 13 18.56 -4.18 12.10
C LEU A 13 19.08 -3.49 13.37
N LYS A 14 18.36 -2.47 13.83
CA LYS A 14 18.66 -1.83 15.10
C LYS A 14 18.46 -2.84 16.24
N SER A 15 19.51 -3.14 16.98
CA SER A 15 19.47 -4.06 18.12
C SER A 15 18.36 -3.69 19.11
N GLY A 16 17.61 -4.69 19.56
CA GLY A 16 16.49 -4.54 20.49
C GLY A 16 15.22 -3.88 19.92
N SER A 17 15.22 -3.46 18.65
CA SER A 17 14.02 -2.95 17.98
C SER A 17 12.94 -4.02 17.82
N SER A 18 11.68 -3.60 17.64
CA SER A 18 10.59 -4.54 17.34
C SER A 18 10.89 -5.37 16.08
N GLN A 19 11.45 -4.75 15.03
CA GLN A 19 11.83 -5.45 13.80
C GLN A 19 12.92 -6.50 14.06
N SER A 20 13.94 -6.17 14.86
CA SER A 20 14.99 -7.14 15.23
C SER A 20 14.41 -8.34 15.98
N LYS A 21 13.49 -8.11 16.92
CA LYS A 21 12.87 -9.19 17.69
C LYS A 21 12.00 -10.07 16.79
N VAL A 22 11.19 -9.47 15.91
CA VAL A 22 10.36 -10.21 14.95
C VAL A 22 11.23 -10.99 13.97
N PHE A 23 12.33 -10.41 13.50
CA PHE A 23 13.29 -11.11 12.65
C PHE A 23 13.88 -12.33 13.36
N ASP A 24 14.29 -12.18 14.61
CA ASP A 24 14.83 -13.29 15.40
C ASP A 24 13.84 -14.45 15.52
N LEU A 25 12.55 -14.13 15.74
CA LEU A 25 11.49 -15.15 15.76
C LEU A 25 11.40 -15.89 14.41
N LEU A 26 11.35 -15.17 13.30
CA LEU A 26 11.14 -15.76 11.96
C LEU A 26 12.41 -16.35 11.33
N SER A 27 13.58 -16.12 11.93
CA SER A 27 14.88 -16.50 11.37
C SER A 27 15.08 -18.01 11.24
N ASP A 28 14.30 -18.81 11.97
CA ASP A 28 14.28 -20.27 11.86
C ASP A 28 13.46 -20.80 10.68
N GLN A 29 12.79 -19.91 9.92
CA GLN A 29 11.96 -20.17 8.75
C GLN A 29 10.74 -21.07 9.03
N LYS A 30 10.35 -21.21 10.30
CA LYS A 30 9.17 -21.97 10.72
C LYS A 30 7.95 -21.05 10.81
N TRP A 31 6.79 -21.69 10.85
CA TRP A 31 5.52 -21.00 11.06
C TRP A 31 5.39 -20.62 12.52
N HIS A 32 5.16 -19.34 12.80
CA HIS A 32 4.91 -18.84 14.15
C HIS A 32 3.52 -18.25 14.29
N CYS A 33 2.86 -18.59 15.39
CA CYS A 33 1.54 -18.08 15.70
C CYS A 33 1.66 -16.62 16.14
N ARG A 34 1.02 -15.71 15.40
CA ARG A 34 1.03 -14.27 15.71
C ARG A 34 0.53 -13.96 17.11
N ASN A 35 -0.44 -14.74 17.61
CA ASN A 35 -1.05 -14.51 18.93
C ASN A 35 -0.22 -15.11 20.08
N CYS A 36 0.39 -16.28 19.90
CA CYS A 36 1.12 -16.97 20.96
C CYS A 36 2.60 -16.58 21.04
N GLU A 37 3.21 -16.30 19.88
CA GLU A 37 4.64 -16.03 19.76
C GLU A 37 4.86 -14.58 19.34
N GLY A 38 4.17 -14.13 18.29
CA GLY A 38 4.34 -12.78 17.75
C GLY A 38 4.11 -11.67 18.80
N LYS A 39 2.99 -11.72 19.53
CA LYS A 39 2.64 -10.77 20.61
C LYS A 39 3.69 -10.69 21.73
N LYS A 40 4.43 -11.77 22.00
CA LYS A 40 5.47 -11.79 23.04
C LYS A 40 6.72 -11.04 22.60
N VAL A 41 6.95 -10.99 21.29
CA VAL A 41 8.18 -10.50 20.66
C VAL A 41 8.06 -9.03 20.27
N ALA A 42 6.92 -8.63 19.73
CA ALA A 42 6.56 -7.24 19.47
C ALA A 42 5.09 -7.07 19.85
N SER A 43 4.78 -6.12 20.72
CA SER A 43 3.47 -5.96 21.41
C SER A 43 2.25 -5.92 20.47
N ASN A 44 1.60 -4.76 20.32
CA ASN A 44 0.45 -4.61 19.42
C ASN A 44 0.87 -4.29 17.97
N GLN A 45 2.18 -4.16 17.71
CA GLN A 45 2.74 -3.70 16.44
C GLN A 45 3.39 -4.81 15.60
N TYR A 46 3.25 -6.09 16.00
CA TYR A 46 3.85 -7.22 15.28
C TYR A 46 3.52 -7.22 13.79
N ALA A 47 2.26 -6.95 13.41
CA ALA A 47 1.84 -6.92 12.01
C ALA A 47 2.13 -5.59 11.29
N GLY A 48 2.43 -4.52 12.03
CA GLY A 48 2.57 -3.16 11.48
C GLY A 48 4.00 -2.87 11.00
N GLY A 49 4.27 -1.60 10.69
CA GLY A 49 5.59 -1.15 10.19
C GLY A 49 6.76 -1.42 11.14
N GLY A 50 6.49 -1.61 12.44
CA GLY A 50 7.50 -2.02 13.43
C GLY A 50 7.80 -3.52 13.46
N GLY A 51 7.07 -4.35 12.71
CA GLY A 51 7.23 -5.81 12.67
C GLY A 51 7.19 -6.33 11.23
N ILE A 52 6.28 -7.26 10.92
CA ILE A 52 6.14 -7.96 9.63
C ILE A 52 6.19 -7.01 8.44
N GLN A 53 5.27 -6.04 8.38
CA GLN A 53 5.19 -5.11 7.26
C GLN A 53 6.47 -4.30 7.08
N GLY A 54 7.15 -3.95 8.18
CA GLY A 54 8.46 -3.29 8.11
C GLY A 54 9.54 -4.21 7.57
N LEU A 55 9.54 -5.48 7.99
CA LEU A 55 10.51 -6.46 7.52
C LEU A 55 10.34 -6.74 6.02
N GLU A 56 9.10 -6.94 5.55
CA GLU A 56 8.77 -7.18 4.14
C GLU A 56 9.21 -6.04 3.22
N ARG A 57 9.07 -4.79 3.66
CA ARG A 57 9.37 -3.60 2.85
C ARG A 57 10.85 -3.24 2.75
N GLY A 58 11.68 -3.77 3.63
CA GLY A 58 13.08 -3.35 3.74
C GLY A 58 13.20 -1.89 4.23
N ASN A 59 14.28 -1.21 3.88
CA ASN A 59 14.44 0.21 4.14
C ASN A 59 15.31 0.91 3.08
N ARG A 60 15.32 2.24 3.12
CA ARG A 60 16.10 3.09 2.21
C ARG A 60 17.61 3.08 2.49
N SER A 61 18.06 2.45 3.57
CA SER A 61 19.47 2.36 3.98
C SER A 61 20.15 1.07 3.49
N GLY A 62 19.54 0.35 2.55
CA GLY A 62 20.12 -0.85 1.94
C GLY A 62 19.77 -2.16 2.64
N ARG A 63 18.78 -2.17 3.55
CA ARG A 63 18.19 -3.43 4.03
C ARG A 63 17.15 -3.91 3.01
N PRO A 64 17.33 -5.10 2.40
CA PRO A 64 16.33 -5.65 1.50
C PRO A 64 15.03 -5.97 2.26
N GLY A 65 13.96 -6.12 1.51
CA GLY A 65 12.72 -6.70 2.01
C GLY A 65 12.86 -8.20 2.23
N LEU A 66 12.02 -8.77 3.10
CA LEU A 66 11.93 -10.22 3.29
C LEU A 66 10.70 -10.78 2.58
N VAL A 67 10.82 -12.01 2.06
CA VAL A 67 9.67 -12.77 1.58
C VAL A 67 9.01 -13.46 2.76
N ILE A 68 7.95 -12.85 3.30
CA ILE A 68 7.16 -13.41 4.40
C ILE A 68 5.87 -14.01 3.83
N GLU A 69 5.53 -15.20 4.28
CA GLU A 69 4.26 -15.83 3.97
C GLU A 69 3.35 -15.78 5.20
N THR A 70 2.05 -15.59 4.95
CA THR A 70 1.02 -15.56 5.99
C THR A 70 -0.06 -16.59 5.68
N LYS A 71 -0.47 -17.37 6.69
CA LYS A 71 -1.60 -18.30 6.58
C LYS A 71 -2.54 -18.22 7.78
N ARG A 72 -3.72 -18.82 7.65
CA ARG A 72 -4.66 -19.05 8.76
C ARG A 72 -4.70 -20.54 9.09
N GLU A 73 -4.49 -20.86 10.36
CA GLU A 73 -4.47 -22.24 10.83
C GLU A 73 -4.87 -22.31 12.32
N ILE A 74 -5.40 -23.45 12.75
CA ILE A 74 -5.71 -23.72 14.16
C ILE A 74 -4.40 -23.84 14.94
N CYS A 75 -4.26 -23.02 15.98
CA CYS A 75 -3.10 -23.08 16.86
C CYS A 75 -3.25 -24.10 17.97
N GLN A 76 -2.32 -25.04 18.06
CA GLN A 76 -2.32 -26.07 19.10
C GLN A 76 -2.10 -25.53 20.52
N VAL A 77 -1.55 -24.32 20.65
CA VAL A 77 -1.31 -23.67 21.96
C VAL A 77 -2.55 -22.91 22.45
N CYS A 78 -3.19 -22.10 21.60
CA CYS A 78 -4.34 -21.29 22.01
C CYS A 78 -5.70 -21.83 21.53
N GLN A 79 -5.71 -22.94 20.79
CA GLN A 79 -6.89 -23.66 20.31
C GLN A 79 -7.86 -22.77 19.51
N LYS A 80 -7.32 -21.78 18.80
CA LYS A 80 -8.06 -20.83 17.96
C LYS A 80 -7.49 -20.83 16.55
N ILE A 81 -8.33 -20.54 15.56
CA ILE A 81 -7.86 -20.19 14.21
C ILE A 81 -7.13 -18.85 14.33
N THR A 82 -5.83 -18.85 14.10
CA THR A 82 -4.96 -17.68 14.20
C THR A 82 -4.25 -17.40 12.88
N ILE A 83 -3.64 -16.22 12.81
CA ILE A 83 -2.72 -15.86 11.73
C ILE A 83 -1.33 -16.38 12.10
N TRP A 84 -0.65 -16.94 11.11
CA TRP A 84 0.70 -17.49 11.21
C TRP A 84 1.59 -16.86 10.16
N ASP A 85 2.84 -16.60 10.53
CA ASP A 85 3.83 -15.98 9.64
C ASP A 85 5.12 -16.81 9.63
N ARG A 86 5.78 -16.89 8.46
CA ARG A 86 7.16 -17.38 8.34
C ARG A 86 7.94 -16.52 7.36
N TRP A 87 9.24 -16.36 7.59
CA TRP A 87 10.15 -15.93 6.54
C TRP A 87 10.56 -17.15 5.72
N THR A 88 10.55 -17.05 4.38
CA THR A 88 10.90 -18.16 3.49
C THR A 88 12.42 -18.38 3.35
N GLY A 89 13.24 -17.50 3.93
CA GLY A 89 14.68 -17.44 3.67
C GLY A 89 15.06 -16.55 2.48
N GLU A 90 14.09 -16.12 1.67
CA GLU A 90 14.32 -15.27 0.51
C GLU A 90 14.18 -13.78 0.83
N THR A 91 14.89 -12.96 0.06
CA THR A 91 14.79 -11.50 0.10
C THR A 91 14.07 -10.97 -1.14
N ARG A 92 13.52 -9.77 -1.02
CA ARG A 92 12.93 -9.00 -2.13
C ARG A 92 13.51 -7.59 -2.14
N GLU A 93 13.35 -6.88 -3.25
CA GLU A 93 13.73 -5.48 -3.33
C GLU A 93 12.95 -4.64 -2.30
N ALA A 94 13.63 -3.65 -1.72
CA ALA A 94 13.01 -2.76 -0.75
C ALA A 94 12.15 -1.71 -1.46
N ASN A 95 10.90 -1.53 -1.02
CA ASN A 95 9.94 -0.57 -1.58
C ASN A 95 9.54 0.52 -0.56
N ALA A 96 10.43 0.88 0.35
CA ALA A 96 10.13 1.82 1.43
C ALA A 96 9.83 3.25 0.91
N SER A 97 8.79 3.88 1.48
CA SER A 97 8.43 5.26 1.19
C SER A 97 9.42 6.28 1.75
N ALA A 98 9.52 7.42 1.08
CA ALA A 98 10.26 8.56 1.58
C ALA A 98 9.38 9.34 2.57
N ASN A 99 10.03 10.05 3.51
CA ASN A 99 9.30 10.96 4.38
C ASN A 99 8.93 12.21 3.59
N LEU A 100 7.68 12.66 3.73
CA LEU A 100 7.24 13.94 3.19
C LEU A 100 7.71 15.08 4.11
N PRO A 101 8.52 16.04 3.63
CA PRO A 101 8.90 17.20 4.44
C PRO A 101 7.68 18.04 4.84
N PRO A 102 7.64 18.65 6.05
CA PRO A 102 6.47 19.41 6.51
C PRO A 102 6.01 20.52 5.55
N LYS A 103 6.97 21.20 4.91
CA LYS A 103 6.69 22.21 3.88
C LYS A 103 5.91 21.62 2.69
N LEU A 104 6.31 20.42 2.25
CA LEU A 104 5.64 19.73 1.15
C LEU A 104 4.26 19.22 1.58
N VAL A 105 4.13 18.66 2.80
CA VAL A 105 2.83 18.25 3.35
C VAL A 105 1.82 19.40 3.30
N LYS A 106 2.20 20.58 3.80
CA LYS A 106 1.34 21.78 3.76
C LYS A 106 0.93 22.15 2.33
N ARG A 107 1.89 22.20 1.40
CA ARG A 107 1.62 22.50 -0.02
C ARG A 107 0.65 21.51 -0.66
N ILE A 108 0.83 20.20 -0.41
CA ILE A 108 -0.05 19.16 -0.96
C ILE A 108 -1.48 19.36 -0.44
N LEU A 109 -1.65 19.59 0.86
CA LEU A 109 -2.97 19.82 1.45
C LEU A 109 -3.67 21.05 0.85
N GLU A 110 -2.94 22.14 0.64
CA GLU A 110 -3.44 23.37 0.02
C GLU A 110 -3.83 23.18 -1.45
N ILE A 111 -3.01 22.49 -2.25
CA ILE A 111 -3.29 22.18 -3.68
C ILE A 111 -4.59 21.39 -3.85
N TYR A 112 -4.88 20.51 -2.90
CA TYR A 112 -6.10 19.71 -2.87
C TYR A 112 -7.25 20.36 -2.12
N ASN A 113 -7.10 21.61 -1.66
CA ASN A 113 -8.09 22.35 -0.87
C ASN A 113 -8.59 21.57 0.36
N TYR A 114 -7.76 20.68 0.92
CA TYR A 114 -8.13 19.78 2.02
C TYR A 114 -9.33 18.87 1.72
N ILE A 115 -9.56 18.53 0.45
CA ILE A 115 -10.68 17.69 0.01
C ILE A 115 -10.24 16.22 0.00
N ASP A 116 -10.92 15.35 0.76
CA ASP A 116 -10.84 13.90 0.56
C ASP A 116 -11.44 13.53 -0.80
N VAL A 117 -10.68 12.76 -1.59
CA VAL A 117 -11.03 12.51 -2.99
C VAL A 117 -12.22 11.55 -3.14
N ILE A 118 -12.50 10.72 -2.14
CA ILE A 118 -13.55 9.68 -2.21
C ILE A 118 -14.93 10.28 -1.93
N GLU A 119 -15.10 10.93 -0.79
CA GLU A 119 -16.34 11.58 -0.36
C GLU A 119 -16.50 12.99 -0.97
N ASN A 120 -15.46 13.51 -1.62
CA ASN A 120 -15.43 14.86 -2.18
C ASN A 120 -15.73 15.95 -1.15
N ARG A 121 -15.24 15.77 0.08
CA ARG A 121 -15.53 16.62 1.23
C ARG A 121 -14.27 17.28 1.77
N GLN A 122 -14.36 18.58 2.06
CA GLN A 122 -13.32 19.30 2.78
C GLN A 122 -13.23 18.81 4.24
N ARG A 123 -12.02 18.57 4.72
CA ARG A 123 -11.74 17.98 6.03
C ARG A 123 -10.66 18.73 6.79
N LEU A 124 -10.56 18.46 8.09
CA LEU A 124 -9.47 19.01 8.89
C LEU A 124 -8.15 18.30 8.52
N PRO A 125 -6.98 18.98 8.62
CA PRO A 125 -5.70 18.39 8.23
C PRO A 125 -5.37 17.06 8.92
N HIS A 126 -5.81 16.88 10.17
CA HIS A 126 -5.55 15.66 10.93
C HIS A 126 -6.48 14.49 10.56
N GLU A 127 -7.54 14.76 9.81
CA GLU A 127 -8.47 13.75 9.28
C GLU A 127 -8.08 13.30 7.87
N LEU A 128 -6.93 13.75 7.36
CA LEU A 128 -6.45 13.50 6.02
C LEU A 128 -5.11 12.77 6.07
N VAL A 129 -4.94 11.83 5.14
CA VAL A 129 -3.66 11.21 4.82
C VAL A 129 -3.33 11.51 3.36
N ILE A 130 -2.08 11.92 3.14
CA ILE A 130 -1.51 12.03 1.79
C ILE A 130 -1.11 10.61 1.40
N ASP A 131 -1.77 10.06 0.39
CA ASP A 131 -1.51 8.73 -0.13
C ASP A 131 -0.99 8.82 -1.56
N HIS A 132 -0.10 7.92 -1.94
CA HIS A 132 0.39 7.84 -3.32
C HIS A 132 -0.68 7.27 -4.25
N ARG A 133 -0.80 7.80 -5.46
CA ARG A 133 -1.67 7.20 -6.49
C ARG A 133 -1.20 5.80 -6.86
N PHE A 134 0.07 5.68 -7.21
CA PHE A 134 0.72 4.39 -7.48
C PHE A 134 0.93 3.59 -6.18
N PRO A 135 0.30 2.41 -6.00
CA PRO A 135 0.40 1.64 -4.76
C PRO A 135 1.82 1.16 -4.49
N MET A 136 2.29 1.37 -3.26
CA MET A 136 3.65 1.04 -2.81
C MET A 136 4.03 -0.43 -3.03
N GLU A 137 3.07 -1.34 -2.93
CA GLU A 137 3.33 -2.77 -3.13
C GLU A 137 3.69 -3.12 -4.59
N ARG A 138 3.57 -2.16 -5.53
CA ARG A 138 4.01 -2.28 -6.93
C ARG A 138 5.29 -1.53 -7.26
N TRP A 139 5.88 -0.73 -6.37
CA TRP A 139 6.97 0.18 -6.74
C TRP A 139 8.25 -0.53 -7.23
N GLY A 140 8.50 -1.76 -6.77
CA GLY A 140 9.72 -2.51 -7.02
C GLY A 140 10.94 -1.95 -6.26
N LYS A 141 11.09 -0.63 -6.20
CA LYS A 141 12.20 0.06 -5.54
C LYS A 141 11.74 1.07 -4.50
N SER A 142 12.68 1.45 -3.64
CA SER A 142 12.45 2.44 -2.61
C SER A 142 12.28 3.82 -3.22
N GLU A 143 11.41 4.61 -2.61
CA GLU A 143 11.11 5.94 -3.09
C GLU A 143 12.27 6.91 -2.84
N PRO A 144 12.69 7.71 -3.84
CA PRO A 144 13.68 8.76 -3.64
C PRO A 144 13.13 9.88 -2.75
N ASN A 145 14.02 10.69 -2.18
CA ASN A 145 13.60 11.87 -1.42
C ASN A 145 12.77 12.82 -2.30
N HIS A 146 11.77 13.45 -1.71
CA HIS A 146 10.93 14.41 -2.41
C HIS A 146 11.59 15.77 -2.51
N ASP A 147 11.51 16.39 -3.70
CA ASP A 147 11.77 17.81 -3.84
C ASP A 147 10.63 18.60 -3.17
N VAL A 148 10.99 19.46 -2.21
CA VAL A 148 10.04 20.36 -1.54
C VAL A 148 9.44 21.39 -2.47
N ASN A 149 10.05 21.62 -3.64
CA ASN A 149 9.62 22.53 -4.69
C ASN A 149 9.00 21.82 -5.88
N MET A 150 8.69 20.51 -5.77
CA MET A 150 7.98 19.79 -6.85
C MET A 150 6.72 20.57 -7.29
N SER A 151 6.48 20.53 -8.59
CA SER A 151 5.40 21.27 -9.25
C SER A 151 4.02 20.77 -8.83
N GLU A 152 3.00 21.61 -9.02
CA GLU A 152 1.62 21.18 -8.78
C GLU A 152 1.23 19.97 -9.63
N THR A 153 1.65 19.93 -10.90
CA THR A 153 1.43 18.80 -11.80
C THR A 153 2.04 17.51 -11.25
N GLU A 154 3.29 17.55 -10.77
CA GLU A 154 3.92 16.38 -10.15
C GLU A 154 3.21 15.95 -8.87
N ILE A 155 2.76 16.91 -8.04
CA ILE A 155 1.97 16.62 -6.83
C ILE A 155 0.66 15.92 -7.20
N ARG A 156 -0.02 16.43 -8.22
CA ARG A 156 -1.27 15.87 -8.72
C ARG A 156 -1.04 14.48 -9.30
N ASN A 157 0.03 14.25 -10.05
CA ASN A 157 0.32 12.93 -10.59
C ASN A 157 0.66 11.91 -9.49
N LYS A 158 1.35 12.34 -8.43
CA LYS A 158 1.91 11.44 -7.44
C LYS A 158 0.97 11.11 -6.27
N PHE A 159 0.19 12.09 -5.81
CA PHE A 159 -0.54 11.98 -4.55
C PHE A 159 -2.06 12.10 -4.73
N GLN A 160 -2.78 11.76 -3.69
CA GLN A 160 -4.19 12.06 -3.48
C GLN A 160 -4.45 12.19 -1.98
N LEU A 161 -5.52 12.88 -1.61
CA LEU A 161 -5.93 13.01 -0.21
C LEU A 161 -7.03 12.00 0.12
N LEU A 162 -6.82 11.24 1.17
CA LEU A 162 -7.74 10.23 1.68
C LEU A 162 -8.11 10.54 3.12
N LYS A 163 -9.37 10.32 3.47
CA LYS A 163 -9.86 10.39 4.84
C LYS A 163 -9.18 9.35 5.72
N LYS A 164 -8.82 9.79 6.92
CA LYS A 164 -8.39 8.96 8.04
C LYS A 164 -8.88 9.59 9.34
N ASP A 165 -9.98 9.09 9.87
CA ASP A 165 -10.55 9.54 11.14
C ASP A 165 -11.00 8.34 11.99
N SER A 166 -11.70 8.58 13.11
CA SER A 166 -12.18 7.53 14.00
C SER A 166 -13.19 6.58 13.36
N SER A 167 -13.85 7.00 12.27
CA SER A 167 -14.86 6.22 11.56
C SER A 167 -14.29 5.33 10.46
N GLY A 168 -13.04 5.53 10.06
CA GLY A 168 -12.42 4.72 9.03
C GLY A 168 -11.20 5.35 8.38
N ASN A 169 -10.58 4.56 7.52
CA ASN A 169 -9.36 4.96 6.83
C ASN A 169 -9.40 4.51 5.37
N HIS A 170 -9.57 5.47 4.47
CA HIS A 170 -9.68 5.21 3.04
C HIS A 170 -8.37 4.70 2.43
N ASN A 171 -7.21 5.01 3.02
CA ASN A 171 -5.95 4.43 2.54
C ASN A 171 -5.91 2.91 2.74
N LEU A 172 -6.56 2.38 3.79
CA LEU A 172 -6.62 0.94 4.04
C LEU A 172 -7.53 0.27 3.01
N LEU A 173 -8.66 0.90 2.66
CA LEU A 173 -9.55 0.40 1.60
C LEU A 173 -8.81 0.32 0.26
N LYS A 174 -8.07 1.37 -0.10
CA LYS A 174 -7.20 1.38 -1.27
C LYS A 174 -6.17 0.27 -1.23
N SER A 175 -5.40 0.15 -0.14
CA SER A 175 -4.40 -0.91 0.02
C SER A 175 -4.99 -2.29 -0.18
N ARG A 176 -6.11 -2.61 0.47
CA ARG A 176 -6.77 -3.93 0.31
C ARG A 176 -7.26 -4.18 -1.11
N SER A 177 -7.77 -3.16 -1.79
CA SER A 177 -8.17 -3.30 -3.18
C SER A 177 -6.97 -3.51 -4.11
N CYS A 178 -5.83 -2.85 -3.85
CA CYS A 178 -4.62 -3.02 -4.64
C CYS A 178 -3.99 -4.41 -4.39
N GLU A 179 -3.94 -4.88 -3.15
CA GLU A 179 -3.49 -6.23 -2.77
C GLU A 179 -4.31 -7.30 -3.52
N LYS A 180 -5.65 -7.22 -3.47
CA LYS A 180 -6.53 -8.13 -4.21
C LYS A 180 -6.27 -8.09 -5.72
N CYS A 181 -6.01 -6.91 -6.28
CA CYS A 181 -5.68 -6.77 -7.70
C CYS A 181 -4.35 -7.46 -8.05
N ILE A 182 -3.33 -7.34 -7.20
CA ILE A 182 -2.05 -8.06 -7.37
C ILE A 182 -2.27 -9.57 -7.32
N GLU A 183 -3.09 -10.06 -6.38
CA GLU A 183 -3.35 -11.49 -6.20
C GLU A 183 -4.19 -12.11 -7.32
N THR A 184 -5.21 -11.38 -7.80
CA THR A 184 -6.25 -11.95 -8.69
C THR A 184 -6.16 -11.50 -10.14
N GLY A 185 -5.39 -10.44 -10.42
CA GLY A 185 -5.41 -9.76 -11.71
C GLY A 185 -6.67 -8.93 -11.96
N ASN A 186 -7.62 -8.86 -11.02
CA ASN A 186 -8.85 -8.08 -11.16
C ASN A 186 -8.68 -6.71 -10.49
N ARG A 187 -8.74 -5.65 -11.31
CA ARG A 187 -8.65 -4.26 -10.89
C ARG A 187 -9.85 -3.91 -10.01
N GLY A 188 -9.58 -3.06 -9.02
CA GLY A 188 -10.56 -2.73 -8.00
C GLY A 188 -11.75 -1.94 -8.52
N THR A 189 -12.87 -2.11 -7.83
CA THR A 189 -14.17 -1.45 -8.08
C THR A 189 -14.51 -0.55 -6.89
N PRO A 190 -14.03 0.71 -6.88
CA PRO A 190 -14.38 1.63 -5.80
C PRO A 190 -15.88 1.70 -5.59
N LEU A 191 -16.32 1.63 -4.32
CA LEU A 191 -17.73 1.67 -3.95
C LEU A 191 -18.60 0.58 -4.60
N GLY A 192 -17.99 -0.50 -5.10
CA GLY A 192 -18.71 -1.58 -5.79
C GLY A 192 -19.09 -1.27 -7.24
N LEU A 193 -18.55 -0.19 -7.83
CA LEU A 193 -18.85 0.22 -9.20
C LEU A 193 -17.81 -0.32 -10.18
N GLU A 194 -18.28 -1.11 -11.15
CA GLU A 194 -17.49 -1.67 -12.26
C GLU A 194 -17.27 -0.64 -13.36
N PHE A 195 -16.46 0.38 -13.05
CA PHE A 195 -16.13 1.45 -13.99
C PHE A 195 -14.63 1.69 -14.02
N TRP A 196 -14.07 1.71 -15.23
CA TRP A 196 -12.67 2.05 -15.50
C TRP A 196 -12.61 3.12 -16.56
N TYR A 197 -12.03 4.27 -16.23
CA TYR A 197 -11.91 5.37 -17.19
C TYR A 197 -10.88 5.09 -18.29
N PHE A 198 -10.11 4.01 -18.14
CA PHE A 198 -9.20 3.47 -19.14
C PHE A 198 -9.01 1.96 -18.92
N GLY A 199 -8.95 1.19 -20.01
CA GLY A 199 -8.86 -0.26 -19.97
C GLY A 199 -10.15 -0.93 -19.47
N ASN A 200 -10.03 -2.04 -18.76
CA ASN A 200 -11.14 -2.84 -18.26
C ASN A 200 -10.84 -3.40 -16.86
N GLU A 201 -11.61 -4.40 -16.41
CA GLU A 201 -11.45 -5.08 -15.12
C GLU A 201 -10.09 -5.80 -14.98
N LYS A 202 -9.53 -6.33 -16.06
CA LYS A 202 -8.32 -7.16 -15.98
C LYS A 202 -7.06 -6.30 -15.98
N TRP A 203 -6.08 -6.72 -15.21
CA TRP A 203 -4.72 -6.23 -15.32
C TRP A 203 -4.19 -6.51 -16.73
N PRO A 204 -3.59 -5.53 -17.44
CA PRO A 204 -3.10 -5.77 -18.79
C PRO A 204 -1.96 -6.79 -18.82
N ASP A 205 -2.06 -7.79 -19.70
CA ASP A 205 -1.10 -8.91 -19.79
C ASP A 205 0.33 -8.46 -20.14
N ASN A 206 0.47 -7.33 -20.83
CA ASN A 206 1.76 -6.77 -21.25
C ASN A 206 2.42 -5.86 -20.22
N ILE A 207 1.82 -5.67 -19.04
CA ILE A 207 2.33 -4.77 -17.99
C ILE A 207 2.82 -5.60 -16.80
N PRO A 208 4.05 -5.39 -16.32
CA PRO A 208 4.57 -6.14 -15.17
C PRO A 208 3.78 -5.84 -13.89
N GLN A 209 3.73 -6.80 -12.95
CA GLN A 209 3.02 -6.61 -11.68
C GLN A 209 3.73 -5.65 -10.71
N SER A 210 5.05 -5.45 -10.88
CA SER A 210 5.92 -4.67 -10.00
C SER A 210 6.96 -3.91 -10.83
N GLY A 211 7.49 -2.82 -10.27
CA GLY A 211 8.43 -1.91 -10.91
C GLY A 211 7.74 -0.62 -11.37
N SER A 212 8.53 0.36 -11.81
CA SER A 212 7.99 1.66 -12.26
C SER A 212 7.01 1.53 -13.43
N GLU A 213 7.23 0.55 -14.31
CA GLU A 213 6.36 0.27 -15.47
C GLU A 213 4.98 -0.25 -15.04
N ALA A 214 4.85 -0.84 -13.85
CA ALA A 214 3.59 -1.33 -13.33
C ALA A 214 2.58 -0.19 -13.04
N GLU A 215 3.03 1.07 -12.99
CA GLU A 215 2.12 2.20 -12.81
C GLU A 215 1.13 2.33 -13.98
N GLU A 216 1.54 1.98 -15.20
CA GLU A 216 0.69 2.03 -16.40
C GLU A 216 -0.56 1.14 -16.25
N GLY A 217 -0.43 -0.04 -15.64
CA GLY A 217 -1.56 -0.94 -15.39
C GLY A 217 -2.54 -0.41 -14.35
N CYS A 218 -2.12 0.56 -13.54
CA CYS A 218 -3.01 1.24 -12.58
C CYS A 218 -3.91 2.28 -13.28
N VAL A 219 -3.49 2.85 -14.41
CA VAL A 219 -4.21 3.92 -15.13
C VAL A 219 -5.60 3.43 -15.58
N GLY A 220 -6.65 4.07 -15.09
CA GLY A 220 -8.05 3.70 -15.35
C GLY A 220 -8.79 3.17 -14.13
N CYS A 221 -8.08 2.69 -13.11
CA CYS A 221 -8.65 2.20 -11.87
C CYS A 221 -8.97 3.38 -10.95
N GLY A 222 -10.17 3.44 -10.37
CA GLY A 222 -10.52 4.56 -9.50
C GLY A 222 -9.74 4.60 -8.19
N TRP A 223 -9.19 3.48 -7.71
CA TRP A 223 -8.26 3.51 -6.57
C TRP A 223 -6.91 4.14 -6.90
N TYR A 224 -6.50 4.14 -8.17
CA TYR A 224 -5.30 4.84 -8.62
C TYR A 224 -5.53 6.35 -8.70
N ASN A 225 -6.63 6.77 -9.34
CA ASN A 225 -6.99 8.17 -9.48
C ASN A 225 -8.52 8.35 -9.38
N PHE A 226 -8.99 8.60 -8.16
CA PHE A 226 -10.41 8.67 -7.85
C PHE A 226 -11.08 9.90 -8.47
N GLU A 227 -10.34 11.00 -8.62
CA GLU A 227 -10.82 12.23 -9.25
C GLU A 227 -11.09 12.02 -10.74
N ALA A 228 -10.14 11.43 -11.47
CA ALA A 228 -10.33 11.11 -12.90
C ALA A 228 -11.47 10.10 -13.08
N TRP A 229 -11.52 9.08 -12.22
CA TRP A 229 -12.58 8.08 -12.23
C TRP A 229 -13.97 8.69 -12.02
N ARG A 230 -14.15 9.54 -11.00
CA ARG A 230 -15.42 10.23 -10.75
C ARG A 230 -15.80 11.15 -11.91
N THR A 231 -14.83 11.88 -12.45
CA THR A 231 -15.06 12.80 -13.58
C THR A 231 -15.53 12.06 -14.81
N ALA A 232 -14.85 10.97 -15.17
CA ALA A 232 -15.20 10.14 -16.32
C ALA A 232 -16.54 9.42 -16.12
N LEU A 233 -16.83 8.94 -14.91
CA LEU A 233 -18.12 8.32 -14.60
C LEU A 233 -19.27 9.31 -14.79
N ASN A 234 -19.16 10.52 -14.22
CA ASN A 234 -20.17 11.56 -14.39
C ASN A 234 -20.35 11.98 -15.86
N ALA A 235 -19.27 12.04 -16.64
CA ALA A 235 -19.35 12.33 -18.06
C ALA A 235 -20.10 11.22 -18.81
N THR A 236 -19.83 9.96 -18.48
CA THR A 236 -20.50 8.79 -19.06
C THR A 236 -22.00 8.82 -18.76
N LEU A 237 -22.38 9.11 -17.51
CA LEU A 237 -23.79 9.21 -17.11
C LEU A 237 -24.54 10.31 -17.89
N LYS A 238 -23.94 11.49 -18.04
CA LYS A 238 -24.52 12.58 -18.85
C LYS A 238 -24.70 12.22 -20.32
N GLN A 239 -23.77 11.46 -20.89
CA GLN A 239 -23.88 10.97 -22.26
C GLN A 239 -25.06 10.00 -22.41
N VAL A 240 -25.19 9.04 -21.50
CA VAL A 240 -26.31 8.09 -21.48
C VAL A 240 -27.65 8.81 -21.33
N GLU A 241 -27.74 9.77 -20.40
CA GLU A 241 -28.94 10.60 -20.25
C GLU A 241 -29.29 11.31 -21.56
N SER A 242 -28.32 11.96 -22.21
CA SER A 242 -28.56 12.68 -23.47
C SER A 242 -29.03 11.80 -24.63
N GLN A 243 -28.62 10.53 -24.66
CA GLN A 243 -29.04 9.56 -25.68
C GLN A 243 -30.48 9.08 -25.43
N ASN A 244 -30.86 8.86 -24.18
CA ASN A 244 -32.21 8.41 -23.81
C ASN A 244 -33.30 9.48 -24.00
N PHE A 245 -32.95 10.77 -24.16
CA PHE A 245 -33.90 11.85 -24.49
C PHE A 245 -34.04 12.11 -26.00
N LEU A 246 -33.29 11.38 -26.84
CA LEU A 246 -33.33 11.47 -28.30
C LEU A 246 -34.02 10.25 -28.95
N GLU A 247 -34.42 9.27 -28.15
CA GLU A 247 -35.28 8.11 -28.52
C GLU A 247 -36.69 8.28 -27.94
#